data_AF-L1IT38-F1
#
_entry.id   AF-L1IT38-F1
#
_cell.length_a   1.000
_cell.length_b   1.000
_cell.length_c   1.000
_cell.angle_alpha   90.00
_cell.angle_beta   90.00
_cell.angle_gamma   90.00
#
_symmetry.space_group_name_H-M   'P 1'
#
loop_
_entity.id
_entity.type
_entity.pdbx_description
1 polymer ?
#
loop_
_entity_poly.entity_id
_entity_poly.type
_entity_poly.pdbx_seq_one_letter_code
_entity_poly.pdbx_strand_id
1 'polypeptide(L)'
;MRETSEKNKSEFNDQANSSTPSLKERYLKKIGALKKEKTCASNQQRIETTNNKTVEHDDKRTCQAKASKTPKKKKGGAALQGKSKDETASRSQLYKKDTRSPKKHVGVESQKNPPAEQAPNKQISDQKKESNKRKLDSISDAGREKTVKAMLRKDKEFHIPRPTKKGKVTCQKKTEEDPAEPQAGNFPYEIDDADHAETPAEAYADISHVLEYVAGILKKDNNTVKIYDPYYCNGSVKKRLMRQGFPNVYNEREDFYKAIEDKRIPSHDILLTNPPYSGDHPERLMNFISRTKSPWFLLMPNWVYTKDYYKDLILNKACSSNPPFYYIPKKRYTYWTPPWLHSSQFGVSTSPFPSFWYIHCGKHTEKVKGWLESNASDSMMFAGGVQDLPNEVRAAFDPNKKRKNPKARKRIAKLRREGQGAAGAR
;
A
#
# COMPACT_ATOMS: atom_id res chain seq x y z
N MET A 1 19.14 -36.96 -70.72
CA MET A 1 20.28 -36.02 -70.58
C MET A 1 19.92 -34.99 -69.52
N ARG A 2 20.90 -34.32 -68.89
CA ARG A 2 20.68 -33.32 -67.82
C ARG A 2 21.39 -32.01 -68.19
N GLU A 3 20.61 -30.95 -68.39
CA GLU A 3 21.01 -29.54 -68.60
C GLU A 3 19.68 -28.76 -68.72
N THR A 4 19.50 -27.49 -68.30
CA THR A 4 20.27 -26.59 -67.43
C THR A 4 19.32 -25.50 -66.90
N SER A 5 19.40 -25.10 -65.63
CA SER A 5 18.63 -23.94 -65.12
C SER A 5 19.14 -23.38 -63.77
N GLU A 6 20.45 -23.16 -63.64
CA GLU A 6 20.97 -22.32 -62.55
C GLU A 6 20.87 -20.83 -62.88
N LYS A 7 20.04 -20.08 -62.13
CA LYS A 7 20.26 -18.66 -61.77
C LYS A 7 19.23 -18.16 -60.74
N ASN A 8 19.54 -17.01 -60.14
CA ASN A 8 18.70 -16.22 -59.23
C ASN A 8 18.39 -16.85 -57.84
N LYS A 9 19.42 -16.90 -56.98
CA LYS A 9 19.28 -16.94 -55.50
C LYS A 9 20.33 -16.06 -54.81
N SER A 10 20.15 -14.74 -54.88
CA SER A 10 20.92 -13.77 -54.09
C SER A 10 20.20 -12.42 -54.05
N GLU A 11 19.46 -12.16 -52.97
CA GLU A 11 18.95 -10.86 -52.46
C GLU A 11 17.67 -11.05 -51.63
N PHE A 12 17.76 -11.61 -50.41
CA PHE A 12 16.73 -11.39 -49.35
C PHE A 12 17.16 -11.89 -47.94
N ASN A 13 18.29 -11.44 -47.38
CA ASN A 13 18.61 -11.79 -45.98
C ASN A 13 19.53 -10.81 -45.21
N ASP A 14 19.23 -9.52 -45.21
CA ASP A 14 19.96 -8.51 -44.41
C ASP A 14 19.02 -7.56 -43.63
N GLN A 15 18.17 -8.11 -42.77
CA GLN A 15 17.32 -7.28 -41.89
C GLN A 15 16.88 -7.95 -40.57
N ALA A 16 17.80 -8.64 -39.88
CA ALA A 16 17.50 -9.41 -38.67
C ALA A 16 18.48 -9.21 -37.49
N ASN A 17 18.98 -7.98 -37.26
CA ASN A 17 19.79 -7.66 -36.07
C ASN A 17 19.52 -6.25 -35.49
N SER A 18 18.24 -5.92 -35.27
CA SER A 18 17.85 -4.73 -34.50
C SER A 18 17.82 -5.06 -33.00
N SER A 19 18.91 -4.75 -32.30
CA SER A 19 19.00 -4.94 -30.84
C SER A 19 18.13 -3.92 -30.11
N THR A 20 16.92 -4.34 -29.70
CA THR A 20 16.04 -3.46 -28.93
C THR A 20 16.70 -3.06 -27.61
N PRO A 21 16.89 -1.76 -27.30
CA PRO A 21 17.67 -1.33 -26.15
C PRO A 21 17.02 -1.80 -24.85
N SER A 22 17.86 -2.16 -23.88
CA SER A 22 17.44 -2.68 -22.58
C SER A 22 16.63 -1.66 -21.77
N LEU A 23 15.87 -2.14 -20.79
CA LEU A 23 15.13 -1.29 -19.85
C LEU A 23 16.06 -0.28 -19.15
N LYS A 24 17.30 -0.69 -18.83
CA LYS A 24 18.35 0.16 -18.24
C LYS A 24 18.79 1.29 -19.18
N GLU A 25 18.99 1.01 -20.46
CA GLU A 25 19.37 2.02 -21.45
C GLU A 25 18.23 3.01 -21.74
N ARG A 26 16.98 2.52 -21.83
CA ARG A 26 15.80 3.40 -21.95
C ARG A 26 15.67 4.35 -20.76
N TYR A 27 15.89 3.83 -19.55
CA TYR A 27 15.87 4.62 -18.31
C TYR A 27 16.99 5.68 -18.28
N LEU A 28 18.24 5.28 -18.57
CA LEU A 28 19.38 6.19 -18.64
C LEU A 28 19.20 7.28 -19.72
N LYS A 29 18.66 6.93 -20.88
CA LYS A 29 18.34 7.89 -21.96
C LYS A 29 17.26 8.90 -21.53
N LYS A 30 16.24 8.46 -20.77
CA LYS A 30 15.21 9.34 -20.19
C LYS A 30 15.80 10.31 -19.14
N ILE A 31 16.70 9.84 -18.28
CA ILE A 31 17.43 10.70 -17.33
C ILE A 31 18.33 11.71 -18.06
N GLY A 32 19.00 11.28 -19.14
CA GLY A 32 19.84 12.16 -19.98
C GLY A 32 19.05 13.31 -20.61
N ALA A 33 17.85 13.04 -21.12
CA ALA A 33 16.93 14.06 -21.65
C ALA A 33 16.48 15.06 -20.56
N LEU A 34 15.97 14.55 -19.44
CA LEU A 34 15.50 15.36 -18.31
C LEU A 34 16.59 16.24 -17.68
N LYS A 35 17.88 15.85 -17.79
CA LYS A 35 19.01 16.70 -17.42
C LYS A 35 19.23 17.83 -18.44
N LYS A 36 19.24 17.54 -19.75
CA LYS A 36 19.42 18.56 -20.80
C LYS A 36 18.33 19.63 -20.78
N GLU A 37 17.06 19.26 -20.60
CA GLU A 37 15.94 20.20 -20.50
C GLU A 37 16.13 21.20 -19.36
N LYS A 38 16.57 20.72 -18.18
CA LYS A 38 16.85 21.58 -17.03
C LYS A 38 18.02 22.53 -17.26
N THR A 39 19.08 22.10 -17.95
CA THR A 39 20.20 23.00 -18.32
C THR A 39 19.75 24.08 -19.31
N CYS A 40 18.85 23.74 -20.24
CA CYS A 40 18.30 24.69 -21.22
C CYS A 40 17.44 25.78 -20.54
N ALA A 41 16.48 25.36 -19.72
CA ALA A 41 15.61 26.27 -18.96
C ALA A 41 16.40 27.21 -18.02
N SER A 42 17.44 26.67 -17.35
CA SER A 42 18.34 27.45 -16.47
C SER A 42 19.12 28.53 -17.24
N ASN A 43 19.48 28.28 -18.51
CA ASN A 43 20.15 29.29 -19.33
C ASN A 43 19.17 30.35 -19.88
N GLN A 44 17.94 29.98 -20.25
CA GLN A 44 16.94 30.97 -20.68
C GLN A 44 16.61 31.98 -19.58
N GLN A 45 16.33 31.52 -18.35
CA GLN A 45 16.08 32.40 -17.21
C GLN A 45 17.26 33.33 -16.89
N ARG A 46 18.50 32.89 -17.17
CA ARG A 46 19.70 33.71 -16.94
C ARG A 46 19.84 34.85 -17.95
N ILE A 47 19.43 34.64 -19.20
CA ILE A 47 19.47 35.66 -20.27
C ILE A 47 18.45 36.78 -20.00
N GLU A 48 17.25 36.42 -19.56
CA GLU A 48 16.18 37.40 -19.23
C GLU A 48 16.60 38.32 -18.07
N THR A 49 17.31 37.81 -17.07
CA THR A 49 17.79 38.64 -15.94
C THR A 49 18.88 39.66 -16.29
N THR A 50 19.52 39.58 -17.46
CA THR A 50 20.61 40.50 -17.84
C THR A 50 20.18 41.79 -18.54
N ASN A 51 18.94 41.89 -19.05
CA ASN A 51 18.52 43.02 -19.90
C ASN A 51 17.84 44.19 -19.15
N ASN A 52 17.67 44.11 -17.82
CA ASN A 52 16.84 45.05 -17.04
C ASN A 52 17.61 45.82 -15.95
N LYS A 53 18.84 46.30 -16.23
CA LYS A 53 19.59 47.20 -15.32
C LYS A 53 20.49 48.23 -16.03
N THR A 54 19.87 49.31 -16.53
CA THR A 54 20.53 50.61 -16.77
C THR A 54 19.52 51.74 -16.63
N VAL A 55 19.78 52.68 -15.71
CA VAL A 55 19.44 54.12 -15.67
C VAL A 55 19.52 54.61 -14.20
N GLU A 56 20.08 55.81 -14.00
CA GLU A 56 20.15 56.63 -12.77
C GLU A 56 20.84 56.06 -11.50
N HIS A 57 21.23 56.91 -10.55
CA HIS A 57 22.31 57.93 -10.57
C HIS A 57 22.80 58.14 -9.12
N ASP A 58 23.87 58.92 -8.93
CA ASP A 58 24.42 59.38 -7.63
C ASP A 58 23.38 59.70 -6.53
N ASP A 59 23.71 59.36 -5.26
CA ASP A 59 24.23 60.40 -4.36
C ASP A 59 25.17 59.83 -3.27
N LYS A 60 25.97 60.72 -2.66
CA LYS A 60 27.07 60.43 -1.73
C LYS A 60 26.67 60.76 -0.29
N ARG A 61 27.02 59.88 0.67
CA ARG A 61 27.67 60.28 1.95
C ARG A 61 28.15 59.11 2.81
N THR A 62 29.47 59.05 2.94
CA THR A 62 30.30 58.90 4.15
C THR A 62 29.70 58.46 5.50
N CYS A 63 30.56 57.73 6.23
CA CYS A 63 30.84 57.79 7.68
C CYS A 63 30.37 56.68 8.65
N GLN A 64 31.40 55.94 9.09
CA GLN A 64 31.70 55.54 10.48
C GLN A 64 30.97 54.36 11.13
N ALA A 65 31.79 53.53 11.78
CA ALA A 65 31.36 52.45 12.67
C ALA A 65 31.21 52.94 14.13
N LYS A 66 30.47 52.18 14.95
CA LYS A 66 30.67 52.09 16.40
C LYS A 66 30.10 50.78 16.94
N ALA A 67 30.83 50.17 17.88
CA ALA A 67 30.42 48.95 18.56
C ALA A 67 30.08 49.24 20.04
N SER A 68 29.00 48.62 20.54
CA SER A 68 28.74 48.47 21.98
C SER A 68 27.82 47.23 22.16
N LYS A 69 28.31 46.17 22.80
CA LYS A 69 28.42 45.90 24.25
C LYS A 69 27.10 45.42 24.88
N THR A 70 27.06 44.14 25.21
CA THR A 70 26.10 43.51 26.12
C THR A 70 26.43 43.81 27.59
N PRO A 71 25.44 43.74 28.50
CA PRO A 71 25.66 43.41 29.90
C PRO A 71 25.11 42.00 30.26
N LYS A 72 25.48 41.50 31.44
CA LYS A 72 25.25 40.12 31.90
C LYS A 72 24.21 40.03 33.02
N LYS A 73 23.61 38.84 33.15
CA LYS A 73 23.20 38.13 34.40
C LYS A 73 22.80 38.94 35.64
N LYS A 74 21.64 38.60 36.21
CA LYS A 74 21.55 38.33 37.67
C LYS A 74 21.04 36.91 37.93
N LYS A 75 21.44 36.32 39.05
CA LYS A 75 20.94 35.06 39.62
C LYS A 75 20.18 35.38 40.91
N GLY A 76 19.19 34.56 41.25
CA GLY A 76 18.46 34.58 42.52
C GLY A 76 17.16 33.75 42.37
N GLY A 77 16.85 32.74 43.17
CA GLY A 77 17.66 32.11 44.23
C GLY A 77 17.06 32.25 45.62
N ALA A 78 15.88 31.66 45.84
CA ALA A 78 15.32 31.38 47.16
C ALA A 78 14.45 30.12 47.06
N ALA A 79 14.44 29.29 48.10
CA ALA A 79 13.54 28.15 48.25
C ALA A 79 12.84 28.27 49.61
N LEU A 80 11.58 27.83 49.71
CA LEU A 80 10.84 27.75 50.97
C LEU A 80 9.86 26.56 50.91
N GLN A 81 9.75 25.84 52.02
CA GLN A 81 8.84 24.71 52.21
C GLN A 81 7.57 25.20 52.93
N GLY A 82 6.39 24.66 52.58
CA GLY A 82 5.11 25.07 53.19
C GLY A 82 4.05 23.97 53.11
N LYS A 83 3.72 23.37 54.26
CA LYS A 83 2.85 22.19 54.44
C LYS A 83 1.35 22.46 54.20
N SER A 84 0.63 21.43 53.75
CA SER A 84 -0.80 21.11 54.08
C SER A 84 -1.89 22.12 53.64
N LYS A 85 -3.16 21.76 53.42
CA LYS A 85 -3.97 20.59 53.87
C LYS A 85 -4.97 20.14 52.78
N ASP A 86 -5.63 19.00 53.00
CA ASP A 86 -6.95 18.70 52.45
C ASP A 86 -8.03 19.65 53.00
N GLU A 87 -9.04 20.01 52.18
CA GLU A 87 -10.44 20.07 52.62
C GLU A 87 -11.43 20.03 51.44
N THR A 88 -12.72 19.88 51.73
CA THR A 88 -13.72 19.31 50.82
C THR A 88 -14.69 20.32 50.17
N ALA A 89 -15.11 19.96 48.94
CA ALA A 89 -16.44 20.14 48.33
C ALA A 89 -17.23 21.47 48.50
N SER A 90 -17.57 22.11 47.36
CA SER A 90 -18.85 22.80 47.22
C SER A 90 -19.29 23.14 45.79
N ARG A 91 -20.63 23.17 45.61
CA ARG A 91 -21.44 23.96 44.65
C ARG A 91 -21.17 23.89 43.12
N SER A 92 -22.06 23.16 42.45
CA SER A 92 -23.00 23.72 41.46
C SER A 92 -24.26 22.82 41.42
N GLN A 93 -25.40 23.23 41.99
CA GLN A 93 -26.44 24.07 41.36
C GLN A 93 -26.81 23.60 39.93
N LEU A 94 -27.88 22.83 39.77
CA LEU A 94 -29.28 23.30 39.65
C LEU A 94 -29.54 24.22 38.45
N TYR A 95 -30.07 23.63 37.38
CA TYR A 95 -31.13 24.25 36.58
C TYR A 95 -32.27 23.24 36.42
N LYS A 96 -33.51 23.72 36.57
CA LYS A 96 -34.74 22.95 36.33
C LYS A 96 -35.39 23.40 35.04
N LYS A 97 -36.29 22.53 34.55
CA LYS A 97 -37.30 22.74 33.50
C LYS A 97 -37.70 24.21 33.28
N ASP A 98 -38.00 24.54 32.02
CA ASP A 98 -39.26 25.24 31.75
C ASP A 98 -40.00 24.58 30.57
N THR A 99 -41.30 24.82 30.47
CA THR A 99 -42.24 24.15 29.57
C THR A 99 -43.31 25.12 29.07
N ARG A 100 -43.47 25.27 27.75
CA ARG A 100 -44.73 25.72 27.12
C ARG A 100 -44.76 25.42 25.61
N SER A 101 -45.84 24.77 25.18
CA SER A 101 -46.44 24.98 23.85
C SER A 101 -47.58 25.98 23.99
N PRO A 102 -48.07 26.61 22.90
CA PRO A 102 -49.51 26.42 22.62
C PRO A 102 -49.98 26.48 21.15
N LYS A 103 -50.94 25.59 20.85
CA LYS A 103 -52.16 25.78 20.02
C LYS A 103 -52.06 25.90 18.48
N LYS A 104 -53.26 25.88 17.87
CA LYS A 104 -53.60 25.67 16.44
C LYS A 104 -54.71 26.64 15.99
N HIS A 105 -54.78 26.93 14.70
CA HIS A 105 -55.97 27.26 13.87
C HIS A 105 -55.61 26.79 12.42
N VAL A 106 -56.43 26.22 11.52
CA VAL A 106 -57.89 26.25 11.21
C VAL A 106 -58.33 27.58 10.57
N GLY A 107 -58.69 27.68 9.27
CA GLY A 107 -58.75 26.70 8.15
C GLY A 107 -59.45 27.33 6.91
N VAL A 108 -59.86 26.51 5.90
CA VAL A 108 -60.90 26.85 4.85
C VAL A 108 -60.39 27.82 3.72
N GLU A 109 -60.61 27.71 2.39
CA GLU A 109 -61.38 26.76 1.53
C GLU A 109 -60.97 26.68 0.01
N SER A 110 -61.29 25.53 -0.63
CA SER A 110 -61.87 25.27 -1.99
C SER A 110 -61.31 25.72 -3.38
N GLN A 111 -61.64 24.87 -4.38
CA GLN A 111 -61.59 24.99 -5.88
C GLN A 111 -60.21 24.75 -6.57
N LYS A 112 -60.07 23.99 -7.69
CA LYS A 112 -60.99 23.18 -8.52
C LYS A 112 -60.20 22.04 -9.26
N ASN A 113 -60.92 21.08 -9.87
CA ASN A 113 -60.44 19.81 -10.50
C ASN A 113 -61.05 19.67 -11.93
N PRO A 114 -60.77 18.64 -12.77
CA PRO A 114 -59.64 17.70 -12.94
C PRO A 114 -59.21 17.70 -14.46
N PRO A 115 -58.84 16.59 -15.16
CA PRO A 115 -58.10 15.35 -14.84
C PRO A 115 -56.70 15.38 -15.52
N ALA A 116 -55.92 14.32 -15.80
CA ALA A 116 -55.93 12.86 -15.56
C ALA A 116 -54.52 12.45 -15.00
N GLU A 117 -53.95 11.24 -15.06
CA GLU A 117 -54.25 9.89 -15.58
C GLU A 117 -53.62 8.84 -14.61
N GLN A 118 -53.61 7.53 -14.92
CA GLN A 118 -53.17 6.48 -13.98
C GLN A 118 -52.03 5.57 -14.50
N ALA A 119 -51.08 5.24 -13.60
CA ALA A 119 -50.12 4.15 -13.75
C ALA A 119 -49.89 3.44 -12.38
N PRO A 120 -49.65 2.12 -12.33
CA PRO A 120 -49.84 1.33 -11.10
C PRO A 120 -48.66 1.31 -10.10
N ASN A 121 -49.02 1.12 -8.82
CA ASN A 121 -48.15 1.07 -7.64
C ASN A 121 -47.26 -0.19 -7.56
N LYS A 122 -46.14 -0.14 -6.81
CA LYS A 122 -45.16 -1.24 -6.68
C LYS A 122 -44.49 -1.37 -5.29
N GLN A 123 -45.30 -1.46 -4.22
CA GLN A 123 -44.83 -1.60 -2.83
C GLN A 123 -44.62 -3.06 -2.37
N ILE A 124 -43.63 -3.77 -2.92
CA ILE A 124 -43.17 -5.08 -2.37
C ILE A 124 -41.64 -5.21 -2.44
N SER A 125 -40.94 -4.66 -1.44
CA SER A 125 -39.46 -4.79 -1.33
C SER A 125 -38.91 -4.92 0.09
N ASP A 126 -39.39 -4.13 1.05
CA ASP A 126 -38.52 -3.76 2.18
C ASP A 126 -38.62 -4.65 3.42
N GLN A 127 -39.78 -5.29 3.67
CA GLN A 127 -39.93 -6.27 4.76
C GLN A 127 -38.97 -7.46 4.65
N LYS A 128 -38.41 -7.74 3.45
CA LYS A 128 -37.49 -8.87 3.21
C LYS A 128 -36.00 -8.54 3.45
N LYS A 129 -35.67 -7.29 3.80
CA LYS A 129 -34.32 -6.87 4.23
C LYS A 129 -34.17 -7.02 5.75
N GLU A 130 -35.19 -6.62 6.51
CA GLU A 130 -35.19 -6.60 7.98
C GLU A 130 -34.93 -7.99 8.61
N SER A 131 -35.57 -9.03 8.03
CA SER A 131 -35.51 -10.41 8.55
C SER A 131 -34.16 -11.10 8.36
N ASN A 132 -33.35 -10.68 7.38
CA ASN A 132 -32.00 -11.22 7.18
C ASN A 132 -30.95 -10.57 8.08
N LYS A 133 -31.16 -9.31 8.51
CA LYS A 133 -30.26 -8.62 9.45
C LYS A 133 -30.23 -9.32 10.81
N ARG A 134 -31.43 -9.52 11.39
CA ARG A 134 -31.63 -10.18 12.70
C ARG A 134 -31.14 -11.63 12.79
N LYS A 135 -30.78 -12.27 11.67
CA LYS A 135 -30.23 -13.64 11.63
C LYS A 135 -28.70 -13.70 11.61
N LEU A 136 -28.01 -12.57 11.51
CA LEU A 136 -26.55 -12.50 11.58
C LEU A 136 -26.06 -12.13 12.99
N ASP A 137 -26.85 -11.33 13.71
CA ASP A 137 -26.52 -10.80 15.04
C ASP A 137 -26.65 -11.84 16.18
N SER A 138 -27.02 -13.09 15.86
CA SER A 138 -27.30 -14.17 16.82
C SER A 138 -26.32 -15.36 16.74
N ILE A 139 -25.11 -15.16 16.22
CA ILE A 139 -24.09 -16.21 16.08
C ILE A 139 -22.93 -15.91 17.03
N SER A 140 -22.72 -16.78 18.02
CA SER A 140 -21.59 -16.68 18.96
C SER A 140 -20.24 -16.85 18.27
N ASP A 141 -19.18 -16.25 18.81
CA ASP A 141 -17.88 -16.18 18.14
C ASP A 141 -17.24 -17.56 17.85
N ALA A 142 -17.51 -18.57 18.68
CA ALA A 142 -17.12 -19.96 18.40
C ALA A 142 -17.75 -20.53 17.11
N GLY A 143 -18.92 -20.05 16.69
CA GLY A 143 -19.52 -20.36 15.38
C GLY A 143 -18.87 -19.60 14.24
N ARG A 144 -18.39 -18.38 14.51
CA ARG A 144 -17.65 -17.53 13.56
C ARG A 144 -16.30 -18.14 13.19
N GLU A 145 -15.55 -18.62 14.19
CA GLU A 145 -14.25 -19.27 14.00
C GLU A 145 -14.36 -20.60 13.23
N LYS A 146 -15.32 -21.47 13.61
CA LYS A 146 -15.60 -22.72 12.88
C LYS A 146 -15.98 -22.47 11.42
N THR A 147 -16.69 -21.38 11.12
CA THR A 147 -17.02 -20.98 9.75
C THR A 147 -15.76 -20.59 8.95
N VAL A 148 -14.83 -19.84 9.55
CA VAL A 148 -13.56 -19.48 8.90
C VAL A 148 -12.68 -20.72 8.66
N LYS A 149 -12.50 -21.58 9.67
CA LYS A 149 -11.73 -22.83 9.53
C LYS A 149 -12.35 -23.79 8.49
N ALA A 150 -13.68 -23.80 8.32
CA ALA A 150 -14.35 -24.55 7.25
C ALA A 150 -14.17 -23.94 5.85
N MET A 151 -14.08 -22.61 5.73
CA MET A 151 -13.84 -21.93 4.44
C MET A 151 -12.38 -22.07 3.97
N LEU A 152 -11.41 -21.98 4.87
CA LEU A 152 -9.98 -22.20 4.56
C LEU A 152 -9.67 -23.60 4.00
N ARG A 153 -10.56 -24.59 4.21
CA ARG A 153 -10.46 -25.92 3.59
C ARG A 153 -10.92 -25.95 2.12
N LYS A 154 -11.75 -25.01 1.66
CA LYS A 154 -12.34 -25.03 0.30
C LYS A 154 -11.49 -24.39 -0.80
N ASP A 155 -10.51 -23.56 -0.45
CA ASP A 155 -9.58 -22.97 -1.43
C ASP A 155 -8.29 -23.81 -1.63
N LYS A 156 -8.16 -24.98 -0.98
CA LYS A 156 -6.97 -25.86 -1.09
C LYS A 156 -6.86 -26.66 -2.40
N GLU A 157 -7.87 -26.67 -3.26
CA GLU A 157 -7.85 -27.41 -4.55
C GLU A 157 -7.11 -26.66 -5.69
N PHE A 158 -5.93 -26.08 -5.39
CA PHE A 158 -5.05 -25.45 -6.38
C PHE A 158 -3.89 -26.38 -6.76
N HIS A 159 -4.16 -27.36 -7.63
CA HIS A 159 -3.13 -28.22 -8.19
C HIS A 159 -2.26 -27.43 -9.19
N ILE A 160 -1.00 -27.19 -8.84
CA ILE A 160 0.00 -26.53 -9.71
C ILE A 160 0.74 -27.62 -10.50
N PRO A 161 0.67 -27.63 -11.86
CA PRO A 161 1.36 -28.64 -12.65
C PRO A 161 2.89 -28.50 -12.56
N ARG A 162 3.59 -29.63 -12.43
CA ARG A 162 5.07 -29.66 -12.43
C ARG A 162 5.62 -29.32 -13.83
N PRO A 163 6.66 -28.48 -13.96
CA PRO A 163 7.39 -28.34 -15.21
C PRO A 163 8.21 -29.61 -15.49
N THR A 164 8.11 -30.15 -16.71
CA THR A 164 8.86 -31.33 -17.15
C THR A 164 10.27 -30.96 -17.61
N LYS A 165 11.28 -31.73 -17.18
CA LYS A 165 12.70 -31.46 -17.45
C LYS A 165 13.09 -31.81 -18.89
N LYS A 166 13.45 -30.83 -19.71
CA LYS A 166 14.37 -30.99 -20.88
C LYS A 166 15.23 -29.72 -21.05
N GLY A 167 16.46 -29.90 -21.54
CA GLY A 167 17.42 -28.80 -21.77
C GLY A 167 18.58 -28.78 -20.76
N LYS A 168 19.66 -29.50 -21.05
CA LYS A 168 20.90 -29.49 -20.25
C LYS A 168 21.89 -28.52 -20.92
N VAL A 169 22.01 -27.29 -20.40
CA VAL A 169 22.96 -26.29 -20.88
C VAL A 169 23.99 -26.02 -19.79
N THR A 170 25.21 -26.51 -19.97
CA THR A 170 26.31 -26.38 -19.01
C THR A 170 26.98 -25.02 -19.16
N CYS A 171 26.47 -24.02 -18.44
CA CYS A 171 27.17 -22.73 -18.29
C CYS A 171 28.02 -22.77 -17.00
N GLN A 172 29.29 -22.38 -17.08
CA GLN A 172 30.22 -22.47 -15.95
C GLN A 172 29.90 -21.38 -14.91
N LYS A 173 29.30 -21.77 -13.77
CA LYS A 173 28.98 -20.85 -12.66
C LYS A 173 30.28 -20.42 -11.99
N LYS A 174 30.67 -19.14 -12.12
CA LYS A 174 31.65 -18.53 -11.22
C LYS A 174 31.11 -18.61 -9.79
N THR A 175 31.92 -19.08 -8.86
CA THR A 175 31.58 -19.15 -7.43
C THR A 175 31.69 -17.76 -6.81
N GLU A 176 30.65 -16.95 -6.97
CA GLU A 176 30.33 -15.95 -5.96
C GLU A 176 29.85 -16.71 -4.71
N GLU A 177 30.40 -16.39 -3.55
CA GLU A 177 30.11 -17.10 -2.30
C GLU A 177 28.69 -16.77 -1.83
N ASP A 178 27.76 -17.71 -2.04
CA ASP A 178 26.38 -17.60 -1.60
C ASP A 178 26.35 -17.48 -0.04
N PRO A 179 25.94 -16.33 0.53
CA PRO A 179 26.20 -16.03 1.94
C PRO A 179 25.21 -16.76 2.87
N ALA A 180 25.74 -17.80 3.53
CA ALA A 180 25.18 -18.59 4.63
C ALA A 180 23.74 -19.09 4.45
N GLU A 181 23.57 -20.41 4.37
CA GLU A 181 22.22 -21.01 4.42
C GLU A 181 21.47 -20.57 5.69
N PRO A 182 20.19 -20.20 5.57
CA PRO A 182 19.40 -19.80 6.72
C PRO A 182 19.07 -21.02 7.57
N GLN A 183 19.91 -21.29 8.55
CA GLN A 183 19.65 -22.28 9.60
C GLN A 183 18.27 -22.01 10.22
N ALA A 184 17.55 -23.09 10.55
CA ALA A 184 16.27 -23.04 11.26
C ALA A 184 16.48 -22.30 12.59
N GLY A 185 16.17 -21.00 12.58
CA GLY A 185 16.62 -20.10 13.62
C GLY A 185 15.74 -20.21 14.85
N ASN A 186 16.34 -20.26 16.04
CA ASN A 186 15.58 -19.98 17.25
C ASN A 186 15.07 -18.53 17.16
N PHE A 187 13.76 -18.35 17.07
CA PHE A 187 13.12 -17.04 17.03
C PHE A 187 12.88 -16.57 18.48
N PRO A 188 13.12 -15.29 18.82
CA PRO A 188 12.90 -14.79 20.18
C PRO A 188 11.41 -14.51 20.49
N TYR A 189 10.49 -15.08 19.71
CA TYR A 189 9.04 -14.93 19.76
C TYR A 189 8.36 -16.18 19.18
N GLU A 190 7.09 -16.38 19.52
CA GLU A 190 6.23 -17.45 18.95
C GLU A 190 5.97 -17.21 17.46
N ILE A 191 5.92 -18.28 16.67
CA ILE A 191 5.77 -18.24 15.21
C ILE A 191 4.65 -19.18 14.73
N ASP A 192 3.91 -18.76 13.70
CA ASP A 192 3.03 -19.63 12.90
C ASP A 192 3.70 -19.88 11.54
N ASP A 193 3.90 -21.15 11.19
CA ASP A 193 4.44 -21.58 9.90
C ASP A 193 3.68 -20.95 8.70
N ALA A 194 2.39 -20.66 8.86
CA ALA A 194 1.57 -20.06 7.80
C ALA A 194 1.96 -18.61 7.46
N ASP A 195 2.66 -17.90 8.35
CA ASP A 195 3.05 -16.49 8.19
C ASP A 195 4.50 -16.29 7.73
N HIS A 196 5.33 -17.35 7.72
CA HIS A 196 6.72 -17.29 7.23
C HIS A 196 6.79 -17.24 5.70
N ALA A 197 6.38 -16.12 5.12
CA ALA A 197 6.24 -15.89 3.69
C ALA A 197 7.07 -14.66 3.21
N GLU A 198 8.17 -14.91 2.49
CA GLU A 198 9.05 -13.84 1.99
C GLU A 198 8.46 -13.10 0.78
N THR A 199 8.21 -11.79 0.95
CA THR A 199 7.67 -10.85 -0.06
C THR A 199 8.43 -10.89 -1.38
N PRO A 200 7.82 -11.27 -2.50
CA PRO A 200 8.55 -11.53 -3.74
C PRO A 200 9.15 -10.27 -4.35
N ALA A 201 10.21 -10.45 -5.14
CA ALA A 201 11.05 -9.34 -5.62
C ALA A 201 10.28 -8.34 -6.51
N GLU A 202 9.30 -8.81 -7.28
CA GLU A 202 8.40 -7.95 -8.06
C GLU A 202 7.59 -6.99 -7.20
N ALA A 203 7.17 -7.38 -5.99
CA ALA A 203 6.34 -6.53 -5.14
C ALA A 203 7.09 -5.27 -4.66
N TYR A 204 8.40 -5.40 -4.40
CA TYR A 204 9.27 -4.27 -4.09
C TYR A 204 9.63 -3.45 -5.34
N ALA A 205 9.79 -4.10 -6.50
CA ALA A 205 10.03 -3.40 -7.77
C ALA A 205 8.82 -2.54 -8.18
N ASP A 206 7.61 -3.05 -7.98
CA ASP A 206 6.36 -2.35 -8.28
C ASP A 206 6.18 -1.06 -7.44
N ILE A 207 6.68 -1.00 -6.20
CA ILE A 207 6.62 0.25 -5.38
C ILE A 207 7.87 1.12 -5.43
N SER A 208 8.96 0.68 -6.07
CA SER A 208 10.26 1.38 -6.09
C SER A 208 10.16 2.87 -6.45
N HIS A 209 9.46 3.20 -7.54
CA HIS A 209 9.22 4.56 -8.02
C HIS A 209 8.35 5.40 -7.05
N VAL A 210 7.43 4.76 -6.32
CA VAL A 210 6.60 5.43 -5.31
C VAL A 210 7.43 5.75 -4.06
N LEU A 211 8.34 4.85 -3.66
CA LEU A 211 9.29 5.08 -2.57
C LEU A 211 10.28 6.21 -2.89
N GLU A 212 10.82 6.26 -4.12
CA GLU A 212 11.68 7.35 -4.59
C GLU A 212 10.95 8.69 -4.56
N TYR A 213 9.70 8.74 -5.03
CA TYR A 213 8.88 9.96 -4.99
C TYR A 213 8.58 10.43 -3.55
N VAL A 214 8.30 9.49 -2.63
CA VAL A 214 8.10 9.80 -1.21
C VAL A 214 9.40 10.25 -0.54
N ALA A 215 10.54 9.61 -0.81
CA ALA A 215 11.84 10.05 -0.31
C ALA A 215 12.15 11.50 -0.76
N GLY A 216 11.93 11.81 -2.04
CA GLY A 216 12.06 13.17 -2.58
C GLY A 216 11.15 14.20 -1.89
N ILE A 217 9.90 13.83 -1.54
CA ILE A 217 9.01 14.68 -0.74
C ILE A 217 9.53 14.88 0.69
N LEU A 218 10.11 13.84 1.30
CA LEU A 218 10.78 13.91 2.61
C LEU A 218 12.14 14.63 2.55
N LYS A 219 12.56 15.13 1.38
CA LYS A 219 13.87 15.76 1.11
C LYS A 219 15.06 14.84 1.38
N LYS A 220 14.90 13.54 1.10
CA LYS A 220 15.96 12.53 1.16
C LYS A 220 16.16 11.87 -0.20
N ASP A 221 17.35 11.34 -0.40
CA ASP A 221 17.66 10.45 -1.52
C ASP A 221 17.52 8.97 -1.08
N ASN A 222 17.50 8.07 -2.05
CA ASN A 222 17.27 6.65 -1.80
C ASN A 222 18.37 5.99 -0.94
N ASN A 223 19.59 6.56 -0.90
CA ASN A 223 20.70 6.09 -0.06
C ASN A 223 20.73 6.72 1.34
N THR A 224 19.84 7.67 1.68
CA THR A 224 19.74 8.27 3.03
C THR A 224 18.37 8.11 3.69
N VAL A 225 17.31 7.82 2.93
CA VAL A 225 16.01 7.44 3.48
C VAL A 225 16.10 6.10 4.22
N LYS A 226 15.60 6.05 5.45
CA LYS A 226 15.61 4.86 6.31
C LYS A 226 14.27 4.13 6.22
N ILE A 227 14.30 2.87 5.81
CA ILE A 227 13.14 2.00 5.75
C ILE A 227 13.16 1.03 6.94
N TYR A 228 12.01 0.87 7.59
CA TYR A 228 11.81 -0.08 8.68
C TYR A 228 10.78 -1.14 8.28
N ASP A 229 11.21 -2.41 8.26
CA ASP A 229 10.31 -3.56 8.20
C ASP A 229 10.30 -4.25 9.58
N PRO A 230 9.25 -4.09 10.40
CA PRO A 230 9.16 -4.68 11.74
C PRO A 230 9.09 -6.21 11.77
N TYR A 231 8.67 -6.87 10.69
CA TYR A 231 8.43 -8.32 10.71
C TYR A 231 9.56 -9.08 10.00
N TYR A 232 10.24 -9.97 10.71
CA TYR A 232 11.35 -10.74 10.17
C TYR A 232 10.92 -12.17 9.82
N CYS A 233 11.03 -12.52 8.54
CA CYS A 233 10.94 -13.90 8.07
C CYS A 233 12.34 -14.51 7.89
N ASN A 234 13.08 -14.07 6.86
CA ASN A 234 14.45 -14.52 6.59
C ASN A 234 15.36 -13.36 6.12
N GLY A 235 15.01 -12.11 6.45
CA GLY A 235 15.78 -10.90 6.12
C GLY A 235 15.89 -10.57 4.63
N SER A 236 15.14 -11.23 3.73
CA SER A 236 15.37 -11.05 2.28
C SER A 236 14.98 -9.66 1.78
N VAL A 237 14.07 -8.98 2.49
CA VAL A 237 13.68 -7.57 2.29
C VAL A 237 14.88 -6.64 2.14
N LYS A 238 15.91 -6.77 2.98
CA LYS A 238 17.16 -5.98 2.90
C LYS A 238 17.82 -6.13 1.54
N LYS A 239 18.07 -7.37 1.11
CA LYS A 239 18.70 -7.70 -0.19
C LYS A 239 17.81 -7.29 -1.38
N ARG A 240 16.48 -7.36 -1.23
CA ARG A 240 15.51 -7.02 -2.29
C ARG A 240 15.35 -5.51 -2.48
N LEU A 241 15.23 -4.72 -1.41
CA LEU A 241 15.15 -3.26 -1.46
C LEU A 241 16.48 -2.59 -1.82
N MET A 242 17.62 -3.12 -1.35
CA MET A 242 18.95 -2.65 -1.77
C MET A 242 19.14 -2.75 -3.29
N ARG A 243 18.61 -3.81 -3.93
CA ARG A 243 18.58 -3.96 -5.40
C ARG A 243 17.64 -2.97 -6.11
N GLN A 244 16.70 -2.36 -5.40
CA GLN A 244 15.88 -1.24 -5.90
C GLN A 244 16.50 0.14 -5.59
N GLY A 245 17.71 0.19 -5.01
CA GLY A 245 18.42 1.43 -4.67
C GLY A 245 18.19 1.95 -3.25
N PHE A 246 17.57 1.17 -2.36
CA PHE A 246 17.33 1.53 -0.95
C PHE A 246 18.19 0.66 -0.01
N PRO A 247 19.45 1.04 0.30
CA PRO A 247 20.34 0.23 1.13
C PRO A 247 20.00 0.27 2.64
N ASN A 248 19.41 1.37 3.13
CA ASN A 248 19.19 1.60 4.57
C ASN A 248 17.89 0.95 5.08
N VAL A 249 17.89 -0.38 5.15
CA VAL A 249 16.74 -1.18 5.59
C VAL A 249 17.05 -1.83 6.93
N TYR A 250 16.33 -1.42 7.98
CA TYR A 250 16.32 -2.16 9.25
C TYR A 250 15.25 -3.26 9.18
N ASN A 251 15.68 -4.50 9.42
CA ASN A 251 14.84 -5.69 9.55
C ASN A 251 15.69 -6.76 10.26
N GLU A 252 15.59 -6.80 11.59
CA GLU A 252 16.32 -7.74 12.45
C GLU A 252 15.35 -8.79 13.03
N ARG A 253 15.88 -9.93 13.49
CA ARG A 253 15.10 -11.01 14.10
C ARG A 253 14.72 -10.65 15.54
N GLU A 254 13.88 -9.64 15.69
CA GLU A 254 13.38 -9.12 16.97
C GLU A 254 11.86 -9.22 17.04
N ASP A 255 11.32 -9.40 18.25
CA ASP A 255 9.88 -9.28 18.48
C ASP A 255 9.45 -7.82 18.33
N PHE A 256 8.66 -7.54 17.29
CA PHE A 256 8.12 -6.21 17.00
C PHE A 256 7.29 -5.65 18.16
N TYR A 257 6.42 -6.45 18.78
CA TYR A 257 5.51 -5.97 19.82
C TYR A 257 6.27 -5.67 21.11
N LYS A 258 7.21 -6.54 21.48
CA LYS A 258 8.15 -6.28 22.56
C LYS A 258 9.01 -5.05 22.27
N ALA A 259 9.41 -4.81 21.02
CA ALA A 259 10.12 -3.57 20.65
C ALA A 259 9.24 -2.31 20.74
N ILE A 260 7.90 -2.41 20.62
CA ILE A 260 6.98 -1.30 20.95
C ILE A 260 6.96 -1.07 22.47
N GLU A 261 6.80 -2.13 23.26
CA GLU A 261 6.69 -2.08 24.73
C GLU A 261 7.97 -1.56 25.39
N ASP A 262 9.13 -2.10 24.98
CA ASP A 262 10.47 -1.65 25.38
C ASP A 262 10.83 -0.25 24.81
N LYS A 263 10.01 0.30 23.90
CA LYS A 263 10.25 1.55 23.15
C LYS A 263 11.55 1.55 22.32
N ARG A 264 11.97 0.37 21.85
CA ARG A 264 13.20 0.14 21.05
C ARG A 264 13.01 0.31 19.54
N ILE A 265 11.83 0.74 19.08
CA ILE A 265 11.55 0.98 17.65
C ILE A 265 12.62 1.89 17.02
N PRO A 266 13.30 1.48 15.94
CA PRO A 266 14.40 2.22 15.34
C PRO A 266 13.92 3.52 14.67
N SER A 267 14.80 4.52 14.65
CA SER A 267 14.58 5.78 13.92
C SER A 267 14.53 5.52 12.40
N HIS A 268 13.35 5.69 11.82
CA HIS A 268 13.04 5.43 10.40
C HIS A 268 12.23 6.57 9.77
N ASP A 269 12.28 6.68 8.45
CA ASP A 269 11.53 7.66 7.66
C ASP A 269 10.26 7.07 7.04
N ILE A 270 10.33 5.79 6.63
CA ILE A 270 9.23 5.04 6.00
C ILE A 270 9.10 3.69 6.70
N LEU A 271 7.88 3.29 7.05
CA LEU A 271 7.58 1.92 7.46
C LEU A 271 7.10 1.13 6.24
N LEU A 272 7.71 -0.01 5.95
CA LEU A 272 7.42 -0.83 4.78
C LEU A 272 7.44 -2.29 5.20
N THR A 273 6.32 -3.00 5.07
CA THR A 273 6.26 -4.40 5.51
C THR A 273 5.20 -5.24 4.80
N ASN A 274 5.43 -6.55 4.79
CA ASN A 274 4.43 -7.59 4.58
C ASN A 274 4.28 -8.35 5.92
N PRO A 275 3.30 -8.00 6.75
CA PRO A 275 3.18 -8.59 8.08
C PRO A 275 2.61 -10.02 8.00
N PRO A 276 2.67 -10.78 9.11
CA PRO A 276 1.82 -11.94 9.35
C PRO A 276 0.34 -11.63 9.07
N TYR A 277 -0.36 -12.59 8.46
CA TYR A 277 -1.78 -12.51 8.09
C TYR A 277 -2.68 -13.33 9.05
N SER A 278 -2.10 -14.15 9.93
CA SER A 278 -2.84 -14.87 10.99
C SER A 278 -3.19 -13.97 12.20
N GLY A 279 -3.84 -14.59 13.19
CA GLY A 279 -4.02 -14.03 14.54
C GLY A 279 -4.65 -12.64 14.58
N ASP A 280 -4.10 -11.81 15.46
CA ASP A 280 -4.42 -10.38 15.59
C ASP A 280 -3.35 -9.47 14.97
N HIS A 281 -2.35 -10.04 14.28
CA HIS A 281 -1.19 -9.30 13.77
C HIS A 281 -1.55 -8.08 12.92
N PRO A 282 -2.51 -8.17 11.97
CA PRO A 282 -2.95 -6.99 11.21
C PRO A 282 -3.63 -5.93 12.08
N GLU A 283 -4.37 -6.30 13.13
CA GLU A 283 -5.05 -5.36 14.01
C GLU A 283 -4.07 -4.66 14.96
N ARG A 284 -3.08 -5.38 15.50
CA ARG A 284 -1.97 -4.80 16.28
C ARG A 284 -1.13 -3.85 15.44
N LEU A 285 -0.89 -4.19 14.17
CA LEU A 285 -0.20 -3.30 13.22
C LEU A 285 -1.02 -2.02 12.95
N MET A 286 -2.34 -2.12 12.71
CA MET A 286 -3.19 -0.95 12.52
C MET A 286 -3.24 -0.06 13.79
N ASN A 287 -3.25 -0.67 14.97
CA ASN A 287 -3.13 0.04 16.24
C ASN A 287 -1.79 0.80 16.36
N PHE A 288 -0.67 0.19 15.95
CA PHE A 288 0.64 0.88 15.90
C PHE A 288 0.66 2.02 14.88
N ILE A 289 0.30 1.76 13.62
CA ILE A 289 0.38 2.78 12.56
C ILE A 289 -0.68 3.89 12.70
N SER A 290 -1.76 3.69 13.45
CA SER A 290 -2.70 4.77 13.83
C SER A 290 -2.04 5.87 14.68
N ARG A 291 -0.86 5.60 15.26
CA ARG A 291 -0.11 6.50 16.15
C ARG A 291 1.17 7.04 15.51
N THR A 292 1.62 6.49 14.37
CA THR A 292 2.83 6.95 13.69
C THR A 292 2.56 8.17 12.80
N LYS A 293 3.60 8.96 12.56
CA LYS A 293 3.59 10.12 11.63
C LYS A 293 4.37 9.84 10.34
N SER A 294 5.14 8.76 10.30
CA SER A 294 5.91 8.32 9.14
C SER A 294 4.98 7.80 8.03
N PRO A 295 5.27 8.07 6.75
CA PRO A 295 4.66 7.34 5.64
C PRO A 295 4.78 5.83 5.81
N TRP A 296 3.76 5.09 5.39
CA TRP A 296 3.73 3.64 5.47
C TRP A 296 3.23 2.96 4.18
N PHE A 297 3.80 1.79 3.92
CA PHE A 297 3.55 0.93 2.77
C PHE A 297 3.33 -0.50 3.29
N LEU A 298 2.07 -0.93 3.37
CA LEU A 298 1.70 -2.23 3.93
C LEU A 298 1.22 -3.18 2.84
N LEU A 299 1.90 -4.30 2.63
CA LEU A 299 1.44 -5.35 1.72
C LEU A 299 0.45 -6.25 2.47
N MET A 300 -0.83 -5.92 2.37
CA MET A 300 -1.90 -6.61 3.10
C MET A 300 -2.76 -7.47 2.16
N PRO A 301 -3.42 -8.53 2.68
CA PRO A 301 -4.38 -9.28 1.90
C PRO A 301 -5.66 -8.45 1.67
N ASN A 302 -6.38 -8.78 0.61
CA ASN A 302 -7.55 -8.02 0.15
C ASN A 302 -8.76 -8.04 1.08
N TRP A 303 -8.70 -8.73 2.22
CA TRP A 303 -9.76 -8.71 3.22
C TRP A 303 -9.56 -7.63 4.30
N VAL A 304 -8.35 -7.07 4.48
CA VAL A 304 -8.07 -6.13 5.58
C VAL A 304 -8.90 -4.85 5.49
N TYR A 305 -9.07 -4.27 4.29
CA TYR A 305 -9.89 -3.05 4.14
C TYR A 305 -11.36 -3.20 4.53
N THR A 306 -11.87 -4.44 4.62
CA THR A 306 -13.26 -4.73 5.03
C THR A 306 -13.46 -4.87 6.53
N LYS A 307 -12.36 -4.94 7.31
CA LYS A 307 -12.40 -5.15 8.77
C LYS A 307 -12.69 -3.86 9.51
N ASP A 308 -13.35 -3.98 10.65
CA ASP A 308 -13.84 -2.82 11.39
C ASP A 308 -12.70 -2.07 12.09
N TYR A 309 -11.67 -2.76 12.60
CA TYR A 309 -10.43 -2.12 13.06
C TYR A 309 -9.77 -1.25 11.99
N TYR A 310 -9.85 -1.62 10.70
CA TYR A 310 -9.27 -0.82 9.62
C TYR A 310 -10.12 0.42 9.32
N LYS A 311 -11.45 0.26 9.23
CA LYS A 311 -12.38 1.37 9.06
C LYS A 311 -12.26 2.36 10.22
N ASP A 312 -12.33 1.87 11.44
CA ASP A 312 -12.49 2.72 12.62
C ASP A 312 -11.19 3.29 13.18
N LEU A 313 -10.04 2.61 13.04
CA LEU A 313 -8.75 3.16 13.47
C LEU A 313 -8.10 3.99 12.37
N ILE A 314 -8.18 3.56 11.11
CA ILE A 314 -7.48 4.23 10.00
C ILE A 314 -8.40 5.19 9.26
N LEU A 315 -9.48 4.72 8.64
CA LEU A 315 -10.31 5.57 7.76
C LEU A 315 -11.11 6.63 8.54
N ASN A 316 -11.69 6.28 9.69
CA ASN A 316 -12.58 7.15 10.47
C ASN A 316 -11.84 7.97 11.52
N LYS A 317 -10.60 7.61 11.88
CA LYS A 317 -9.78 8.28 12.92
C LYS A 317 -8.45 8.79 12.38
N ALA A 318 -7.42 7.95 12.33
CA ALA A 318 -6.02 8.40 12.14
C ALA A 318 -5.74 9.07 10.79
N CYS A 319 -6.42 8.63 9.72
CA CYS A 319 -6.23 9.12 8.36
C CYS A 319 -7.48 9.81 7.79
N SER A 320 -8.43 10.23 8.63
CA SER A 320 -9.76 10.71 8.19
C SER A 320 -9.73 11.91 7.23
N SER A 321 -8.74 12.78 7.35
CA SER A 321 -8.54 13.93 6.44
C SER A 321 -7.76 13.60 5.16
N ASN A 322 -7.05 12.47 5.13
CA ASN A 322 -6.08 12.07 4.09
C ASN A 322 -6.07 10.53 3.99
N PRO A 323 -7.18 9.88 3.56
CA PRO A 323 -7.32 8.43 3.70
C PRO A 323 -6.32 7.67 2.81
N PRO A 324 -5.85 6.48 3.24
CA PRO A 324 -4.94 5.65 2.46
C PRO A 324 -5.50 5.28 1.08
N PHE A 325 -4.61 5.15 0.11
CA PHE A 325 -4.88 4.63 -1.23
C PHE A 325 -4.30 3.23 -1.41
N TYR A 326 -4.64 2.60 -2.53
CA TYR A 326 -4.23 1.24 -2.85
C TYR A 326 -3.47 1.19 -4.16
N TYR A 327 -2.40 0.38 -4.20
CA TYR A 327 -1.63 0.13 -5.40
C TYR A 327 -1.53 -1.38 -5.65
N ILE A 328 -2.13 -1.82 -6.75
CA ILE A 328 -2.69 -3.16 -6.91
C ILE A 328 -2.07 -3.84 -8.14
N PRO A 329 -1.42 -5.00 -8.02
CA PRO A 329 -0.80 -5.64 -9.16
C PRO A 329 -1.83 -6.33 -10.05
N LYS A 330 -1.67 -6.22 -11.38
CA LYS A 330 -2.53 -6.88 -12.38
C LYS A 330 -2.35 -8.41 -12.37
N LYS A 331 -1.21 -8.90 -11.86
CA LYS A 331 -0.91 -10.31 -11.56
C LYS A 331 -0.78 -10.47 -10.05
N ARG A 332 -1.35 -11.52 -9.44
CA ARG A 332 -1.15 -11.76 -8.00
C ARG A 332 0.34 -11.97 -7.69
N TYR A 333 0.79 -11.41 -6.57
CA TYR A 333 2.08 -11.78 -5.98
C TYR A 333 2.07 -13.23 -5.51
N THR A 334 3.26 -13.83 -5.57
CA THR A 334 3.51 -15.24 -5.26
C THR A 334 4.64 -15.28 -4.24
N TYR A 335 4.29 -15.51 -2.98
CA TYR A 335 5.22 -15.54 -1.86
C TYR A 335 6.02 -16.84 -1.84
N TRP A 336 7.16 -16.81 -1.16
CA TRP A 336 8.03 -17.98 -1.01
C TRP A 336 8.24 -18.30 0.46
N THR A 337 7.86 -19.51 0.86
CA THR A 337 8.05 -20.05 2.19
C THR A 337 9.44 -20.69 2.30
N PRO A 338 10.26 -20.36 3.33
CA PRO A 338 11.62 -20.86 3.47
C PRO A 338 11.74 -22.40 3.48
N PRO A 339 12.90 -22.98 3.09
CA PRO A 339 13.05 -24.43 2.97
C PRO A 339 13.17 -25.14 4.31
N TRP A 340 13.52 -24.43 5.39
CA TRP A 340 13.56 -25.00 6.74
C TRP A 340 12.16 -25.27 7.33
N LEU A 341 11.11 -24.71 6.71
CA LEU A 341 9.72 -24.85 7.16
C LEU A 341 8.97 -26.00 6.46
N HIS A 342 9.52 -26.53 5.37
CA HIS A 342 8.86 -27.52 4.53
C HIS A 342 9.87 -28.53 3.99
N SER A 343 9.54 -29.83 4.04
CA SER A 343 10.40 -30.92 3.56
C SER A 343 10.75 -30.88 2.06
N SER A 344 10.23 -29.91 1.30
CA SER A 344 10.67 -29.57 -0.04
C SER A 344 11.89 -28.64 -0.03
N GLN A 345 13.04 -29.16 -0.44
CA GLN A 345 14.34 -28.46 -0.57
C GLN A 345 14.29 -27.08 -1.28
N PHE A 346 13.28 -26.83 -2.10
CA PHE A 346 13.13 -25.59 -2.89
C PHE A 346 12.19 -24.55 -2.25
N GLY A 347 11.70 -24.79 -1.03
CA GLY A 347 10.60 -24.04 -0.42
C GLY A 347 9.25 -24.28 -1.13
N VAL A 348 8.18 -23.66 -0.62
CA VAL A 348 6.85 -23.71 -1.26
C VAL A 348 6.44 -22.33 -1.73
N SER A 349 5.86 -22.29 -2.93
CA SER A 349 5.31 -21.11 -3.58
C SER A 349 3.84 -20.95 -3.21
N THR A 350 3.47 -19.83 -2.59
CA THR A 350 2.12 -19.61 -2.02
C THR A 350 1.50 -18.30 -2.50
N SER A 351 0.19 -18.31 -2.79
CA SER A 351 -0.59 -17.09 -3.10
C SER A 351 -2.02 -17.26 -2.56
N PRO A 352 -2.18 -17.41 -1.22
CA PRO A 352 -3.44 -17.82 -0.60
C PRO A 352 -4.55 -16.78 -0.82
N PHE A 353 -4.19 -15.49 -0.83
CA PHE A 353 -5.12 -14.37 -1.01
C PHE A 353 -4.57 -13.40 -2.05
N PRO A 354 -5.43 -12.70 -2.82
CA PRO A 354 -5.01 -11.46 -3.47
C PRO A 354 -4.48 -10.50 -2.41
N SER A 355 -3.33 -9.90 -2.66
CA SER A 355 -2.67 -8.91 -1.80
C SER A 355 -2.28 -7.71 -2.66
N PHE A 356 -2.24 -6.55 -2.03
CA PHE A 356 -1.87 -5.28 -2.67
C PHE A 356 -1.35 -4.30 -1.63
N TRP A 357 -0.67 -3.24 -2.08
CA TRP A 357 -0.08 -2.25 -1.21
C TRP A 357 -1.15 -1.26 -0.73
N TYR A 358 -1.25 -1.10 0.58
CA TYR A 358 -2.03 -0.06 1.27
C TYR A 358 -1.03 1.04 1.63
N ILE A 359 -1.22 2.27 1.12
CA ILE A 359 -0.21 3.32 1.19
C ILE A 359 -0.82 4.62 1.74
N HIS A 360 -0.08 5.25 2.65
CA HIS A 360 -0.42 6.55 3.24
C HIS A 360 0.86 7.34 3.53
N CYS A 361 0.84 8.64 3.26
CA CYS A 361 2.00 9.52 3.36
C CYS A 361 1.74 10.73 4.28
N GLY A 362 0.83 10.57 5.25
CA GLY A 362 0.41 11.64 6.15
C GLY A 362 -0.18 12.83 5.37
N LYS A 363 0.28 14.04 5.70
CA LYS A 363 -0.06 15.29 4.99
C LYS A 363 0.36 15.35 3.51
N HIS A 364 1.04 14.32 3.00
CA HIS A 364 1.46 14.22 1.61
C HIS A 364 0.65 13.19 0.80
N THR A 365 -0.32 12.49 1.41
CA THR A 365 -1.10 11.41 0.77
C THR A 365 -1.77 11.88 -0.51
N GLU A 366 -2.49 12.99 -0.51
CA GLU A 366 -3.17 13.48 -1.74
C GLU A 366 -2.20 13.90 -2.84
N LYS A 367 -1.02 14.45 -2.49
CA LYS A 367 0.04 14.75 -3.47
C LYS A 367 0.60 13.48 -4.11
N VAL A 368 0.79 12.42 -3.32
CA VAL A 368 1.31 11.13 -3.82
C VAL A 368 0.23 10.40 -4.65
N LYS A 369 -1.05 10.46 -4.24
CA LYS A 369 -2.20 9.97 -5.04
C LYS A 369 -2.23 10.59 -6.44
N GLY A 370 -2.35 11.92 -6.53
CA GLY A 370 -2.47 12.60 -7.82
C GLY A 370 -1.24 12.43 -8.73
N TRP A 371 -0.04 12.32 -8.14
CA TRP A 371 1.15 11.93 -8.90
C TRP A 371 1.06 10.48 -9.41
N LEU A 372 0.71 9.53 -8.54
CA LEU A 372 0.67 8.11 -8.90
C LEU A 372 -0.44 7.77 -9.90
N GLU A 373 -1.59 8.43 -9.82
CA GLU A 373 -2.66 8.31 -10.82
C GLU A 373 -2.17 8.63 -12.24
N SER A 374 -1.24 9.58 -12.38
CA SER A 374 -0.60 9.95 -13.64
C SER A 374 0.68 9.18 -13.97
N ASN A 375 1.22 8.36 -13.05
CA ASN A 375 2.53 7.71 -13.16
C ASN A 375 2.51 6.21 -12.82
N ALA A 376 1.33 5.60 -12.72
CA ALA A 376 1.17 4.18 -12.42
C ALA A 376 1.82 3.29 -13.49
N SER A 377 2.52 2.23 -13.06
CA SER A 377 3.20 1.30 -13.97
C SER A 377 2.22 0.38 -14.72
N ASP A 378 2.64 -0.11 -15.89
CA ASP A 378 1.86 -1.08 -16.66
C ASP A 378 1.60 -2.39 -15.92
N SER A 379 2.39 -2.73 -14.89
CA SER A 379 2.15 -3.88 -14.00
C SER A 379 1.01 -3.66 -12.98
N MET A 380 0.67 -2.40 -12.69
CA MET A 380 -0.13 -2.01 -11.52
C MET A 380 -1.44 -1.27 -11.89
N MET A 381 -2.31 -1.11 -10.90
CA MET A 381 -3.54 -0.32 -10.94
C MET A 381 -3.61 0.55 -9.67
N PHE A 382 -3.99 1.80 -9.84
CA PHE A 382 -4.26 2.73 -8.74
C PHE A 382 -5.74 2.66 -8.30
N ALA A 383 -6.01 2.89 -7.02
CA ALA A 383 -7.35 3.11 -6.48
C ALA A 383 -7.26 4.11 -5.32
N GLY A 384 -7.90 5.28 -5.45
CA GLY A 384 -7.82 6.38 -4.49
C GLY A 384 -8.43 6.06 -3.12
N GLY A 385 -9.46 5.21 -3.08
CA GLY A 385 -10.07 4.66 -1.87
C GLY A 385 -10.80 3.33 -2.09
N VAL A 386 -11.53 2.88 -1.07
CA VAL A 386 -12.21 1.56 -1.04
C VAL A 386 -13.29 1.44 -2.12
N GLN A 387 -13.91 2.56 -2.50
CA GLN A 387 -14.89 2.65 -3.59
C GLN A 387 -14.28 2.39 -4.98
N ASP A 388 -12.98 2.67 -5.17
CA ASP A 388 -12.31 2.58 -6.49
C ASP A 388 -11.71 1.19 -6.75
N LEU A 389 -11.63 0.32 -5.72
CA LEU A 389 -11.07 -1.02 -5.84
C LEU A 389 -11.74 -1.85 -6.96
N PRO A 390 -10.96 -2.38 -7.94
CA PRO A 390 -11.48 -3.24 -8.99
C PRO A 390 -12.21 -4.47 -8.43
N ASN A 391 -13.34 -4.81 -9.04
CA ASN A 391 -14.24 -5.85 -8.57
C ASN A 391 -13.57 -7.24 -8.45
N GLU A 392 -12.60 -7.49 -9.30
CA GLU A 392 -11.72 -8.66 -9.33
C GLU A 392 -10.96 -8.84 -8.01
N VAL A 393 -10.36 -7.76 -7.48
CA VAL A 393 -9.49 -7.80 -6.29
C VAL A 393 -10.21 -7.60 -4.97
N ARG A 394 -11.45 -7.07 -4.96
CA ARG A 394 -12.28 -6.93 -3.74
C ARG A 394 -12.37 -8.22 -2.91
N ALA A 395 -12.54 -8.11 -1.59
CA ALA A 395 -12.75 -9.26 -0.70
C ALA A 395 -13.98 -10.09 -1.15
N ALA A 396 -13.98 -11.41 -0.92
CA ALA A 396 -15.11 -12.28 -1.29
C ALA A 396 -16.43 -11.91 -0.61
N PHE A 397 -16.35 -11.21 0.53
CA PHE A 397 -17.46 -10.78 1.39
C PHE A 397 -17.61 -9.24 1.46
N ASP A 398 -16.92 -8.48 0.60
CA ASP A 398 -17.19 -7.05 0.42
C ASP A 398 -18.63 -6.86 -0.14
N PRO A 399 -19.52 -6.10 0.54
CA PRO A 399 -20.90 -5.92 0.08
C PRO A 399 -21.00 -5.27 -1.30
N ASN A 400 -19.97 -4.54 -1.75
CA ASN A 400 -19.90 -3.91 -3.06
C ASN A 400 -19.37 -4.84 -4.16
N LYS A 401 -18.93 -6.08 -3.84
CA LYS A 401 -18.39 -7.02 -4.84
C LYS A 401 -19.51 -7.58 -5.72
N LYS A 402 -19.66 -6.97 -6.90
CA LYS A 402 -20.61 -7.35 -7.95
C LYS A 402 -20.32 -8.78 -8.43
N ARG A 403 -21.22 -9.72 -8.10
CA ARG A 403 -21.17 -11.11 -8.58
C ARG A 403 -21.27 -11.14 -10.11
N LYS A 404 -20.35 -11.85 -10.79
CA LYS A 404 -20.37 -12.00 -12.26
C LYS A 404 -21.71 -12.61 -12.71
N ASN A 405 -22.28 -12.08 -13.80
CA ASN A 405 -23.57 -12.51 -14.38
C ASN A 405 -23.63 -14.05 -14.52
N PRO A 406 -24.77 -14.73 -14.23
CA PRO A 406 -24.93 -16.17 -14.43
C PRO A 406 -24.40 -16.71 -15.77
N LYS A 407 -24.63 -16.01 -16.90
CA LYS A 407 -24.08 -16.39 -18.22
C LYS A 407 -22.55 -16.34 -18.24
N ALA A 408 -21.94 -15.29 -17.70
CA ALA A 408 -20.49 -15.16 -17.60
C ALA A 408 -19.87 -16.22 -16.68
N ARG A 409 -20.52 -16.55 -15.55
CA ARG A 409 -20.10 -17.65 -14.67
C ARG A 409 -20.18 -19.02 -15.38
N LYS A 410 -21.27 -19.29 -16.11
CA LYS A 410 -21.40 -20.51 -16.94
C LYS A 410 -20.30 -20.59 -18.01
N ARG A 411 -19.98 -19.50 -18.71
CA ARG A 411 -18.88 -19.43 -19.70
C ARG A 411 -17.51 -19.73 -19.07
N ILE A 412 -17.18 -19.10 -17.94
CA ILE A 412 -15.90 -19.36 -17.23
C ILE A 412 -15.83 -20.81 -16.74
N ALA A 413 -16.93 -21.37 -16.21
CA ALA A 413 -17.00 -22.76 -15.77
C ALA A 413 -17.03 -23.78 -16.93
N LYS A 414 -17.34 -23.38 -18.16
CA LYS A 414 -17.14 -24.18 -19.37
C LYS A 414 -15.65 -24.17 -19.76
N LEU A 415 -15.07 -22.99 -19.95
CA LEU A 415 -13.66 -22.81 -20.32
C LEU A 415 -12.67 -23.47 -19.34
N ARG A 416 -12.92 -23.46 -18.03
CA ARG A 416 -12.05 -24.16 -17.06
C ARG A 416 -12.05 -25.68 -17.26
N ARG A 417 -13.20 -26.29 -17.55
CA ARG A 417 -13.29 -27.74 -17.81
C ARG A 417 -12.61 -28.14 -19.12
N GLU A 418 -12.81 -27.34 -20.17
CA GLU A 418 -12.16 -27.55 -21.48
C GLU A 418 -10.63 -27.42 -21.38
N GLY A 419 -10.14 -26.37 -20.70
CA GLY A 419 -8.70 -26.17 -20.50
C GLY A 419 -8.05 -27.21 -19.58
N GLN A 420 -8.77 -27.77 -18.60
CA GLN A 420 -8.25 -28.85 -17.76
C GLN A 420 -8.18 -30.18 -18.51
N GLY A 421 -9.16 -30.51 -19.35
CA GLY A 421 -9.12 -31.72 -20.19
C GLY A 421 -7.91 -31.75 -21.13
N ALA A 422 -7.57 -30.62 -21.73
CA ALA A 422 -6.40 -30.51 -22.63
C ALA A 422 -5.03 -30.66 -21.92
N ALA A 423 -4.98 -30.50 -20.59
CA ALA A 423 -3.76 -30.61 -19.79
C ALA A 423 -3.53 -32.02 -19.19
N GLY A 424 -4.58 -32.84 -19.08
CA GLY A 424 -4.52 -34.20 -18.51
C GLY A 424 -4.35 -35.32 -19.56
N ALA A 425 -4.20 -34.97 -20.83
CA ALA A 425 -4.14 -35.91 -21.96
C ALA A 425 -2.82 -35.81 -22.75
N ARG A 426 -1.69 -35.68 -22.04
CA ARG A 426 -0.32 -35.54 -22.58
C ARG A 426 0.71 -36.18 -21.64
#